data_AF-A0A8S3HNF2-F1
#
_entry.id   AF-A0A8S3HNF2-F1
#
_cell.length_a   1.000
_cell.length_b   1.000
_cell.length_c   1.000
_cell.angle_alpha   90.00
_cell.angle_beta   90.00
_cell.angle_gamma   90.00
#
_symmetry.space_group_name_H-M   'P 1'
#
loop_
_entity.id
_entity.type
_entity.pdbx_description
1 polymer ?
#
loop_
_entity_poly.entity_id
_entity_poly.type
_entity_poly.pdbx_seq_one_letter_code
_entity_poly.pdbx_strand_id
1 'polypeptide(L)'
;MAFIINRSSRSFLTSVLNHSSKFLSSSHVRYTSSQHRPMMLMDLPRVVYPNLFYTIRNLFSRFLITGYFDSTFAMKPFSEGARQALTVVSRLIANNQFEELSEFATQKAIAELKENYKYLTAEQKQKLPVDESEIVFSYPY
;
A
#
# COMPACT_ATOMS: atom_id res chain seq x y z
N MET A 1 -3.15 -8.61 8.12
CA MET A 1 -3.29 -8.85 6.67
C MET A 1 -2.13 -8.19 5.95
N ALA A 2 -1.43 -8.91 5.07
CA ALA A 2 -0.43 -8.32 4.17
C ALA A 2 -0.83 -8.56 2.71
N PHE A 3 -0.45 -7.63 1.83
CA PHE A 3 -0.78 -7.69 0.40
C PHE A 3 0.48 -7.59 -0.45
N ILE A 4 0.56 -8.40 -1.50
CA ILE A 4 1.57 -8.28 -2.56
C ILE A 4 0.89 -7.65 -3.77
N ILE A 5 1.42 -6.50 -4.20
CA ILE A 5 0.86 -5.69 -5.28
C ILE A 5 1.83 -5.70 -6.47
N ASN A 6 1.35 -6.08 -7.65
CA ASN A 6 2.09 -6.03 -8.90
C ASN A 6 1.80 -4.73 -9.64
N ARG A 7 2.80 -3.83 -9.71
CA ARG A 7 2.69 -2.51 -10.37
C ARG A 7 3.27 -2.49 -11.80
N SER A 8 3.69 -3.63 -12.34
CA SER A 8 4.40 -3.71 -13.63
C SER A 8 3.60 -3.11 -14.80
N SER A 9 2.26 -3.19 -14.77
CA SER A 9 1.41 -2.69 -15.84
C SER A 9 1.38 -1.16 -15.99
N ARG A 10 1.74 -0.40 -14.94
CA ARG A 10 1.64 1.08 -14.95
C ARG A 10 2.85 1.79 -15.57
N SER A 11 4.02 1.13 -15.65
CA SER A 11 5.25 1.74 -16.17
C SER A 11 5.31 1.81 -17.70
N PHE A 12 4.54 0.98 -18.41
CA PHE A 12 4.53 0.96 -19.88
C PHE A 12 3.78 2.15 -20.50
N LEU A 13 2.84 2.77 -19.77
CA LEU A 13 2.06 3.90 -20.29
C LEU A 13 2.80 5.24 -20.19
N THR A 14 3.77 5.39 -19.27
CA THR A 14 4.51 6.63 -19.09
C THR A 14 5.71 6.77 -20.05
N SER A 15 6.20 5.67 -20.62
CA SER A 15 7.32 5.68 -21.57
C SER A 15 6.92 6.15 -22.98
N VAL A 16 5.66 5.93 -23.39
CA VAL A 16 5.19 6.24 -24.76
C VAL A 16 4.94 7.74 -24.98
N LEU A 17 4.70 8.52 -23.92
CA LEU A 17 4.36 9.95 -24.03
C LEU A 17 5.56 10.91 -23.97
N ASN A 18 6.79 10.42 -23.77
CA ASN A 18 7.98 11.27 -23.54
C ASN A 18 8.88 11.50 -24.77
N HIS A 19 8.42 11.16 -25.98
CA HIS A 19 9.17 11.45 -27.21
C HIS A 19 8.72 12.79 -27.84
N SER A 20 9.16 13.93 -27.30
CA SER A 20 9.42 15.09 -28.17
C SER A 20 10.24 16.20 -27.51
N SER A 21 11.32 16.56 -28.23
CA SER A 21 12.19 17.74 -28.07
C SER A 21 13.09 17.82 -26.83
N LYS A 22 14.42 17.86 -27.07
CA LYS A 22 15.25 19.00 -26.67
C LYS A 22 16.65 18.96 -27.30
N PHE A 23 16.91 20.08 -27.97
CA PHE A 23 18.18 20.57 -28.50
C PHE A 23 19.27 20.71 -27.41
N LEU A 24 20.52 20.71 -27.89
CA LEU A 24 21.77 20.84 -27.14
C LEU A 24 21.84 22.11 -26.28
N SER A 25 22.24 21.98 -25.01
CA SER A 25 22.90 23.05 -24.25
C SER A 25 23.79 22.47 -23.15
N SER A 26 24.91 23.15 -22.94
CA SER A 26 26.14 22.72 -22.28
C SER A 26 26.06 22.69 -20.76
N SER A 27 26.75 21.71 -20.19
CA SER A 27 27.44 21.70 -18.88
C SER A 27 26.68 22.22 -17.66
N HIS A 28 26.14 21.31 -16.85
CA HIS A 28 26.33 21.32 -15.39
C HIS A 28 26.09 19.90 -14.81
N VAL A 29 27.08 19.46 -14.02
CA VAL A 29 27.15 18.32 -13.09
C VAL A 29 25.90 17.43 -13.02
N ARG A 30 25.99 16.22 -13.58
CA ARG A 30 25.03 15.14 -13.28
C ARG A 30 25.61 14.24 -12.18
N TYR A 31 25.08 14.37 -10.97
CA TYR A 31 25.03 13.25 -10.04
C TYR A 31 24.13 12.17 -10.66
N THR A 32 24.72 11.19 -11.34
CA THR A 32 23.97 10.00 -11.77
C THR A 32 23.91 9.03 -10.60
N SER A 33 22.93 9.19 -9.72
CA SER A 33 22.55 8.19 -8.72
C SER A 33 21.09 7.77 -8.95
N SER A 34 20.79 7.22 -10.13
CA SER A 34 19.55 6.47 -10.33
C SER A 34 19.64 5.09 -9.65
N GLN A 35 19.80 5.06 -8.33
CA GLN A 35 19.35 3.93 -7.53
C GLN A 35 17.86 4.11 -7.30
N HIS A 36 17.05 3.49 -8.16
CA HIS A 36 15.62 3.32 -7.93
C HIS A 36 15.43 2.39 -6.72
N ARG A 37 15.68 2.88 -5.51
CA ARG A 37 15.26 2.16 -4.30
C ARG A 37 13.73 2.26 -4.28
N PRO A 38 12.99 1.14 -4.29
CA PRO A 38 11.55 1.19 -4.13
C PRO A 38 11.28 1.92 -2.81
N MET A 39 10.37 2.91 -2.83
CA MET A 39 9.92 3.55 -1.60
C MET A 39 9.39 2.46 -0.68
N MET A 40 10.14 2.11 0.36
CA MET A 40 9.62 1.29 1.44
C MET A 40 8.62 2.17 2.16
N LEU A 41 7.33 1.88 1.95
CA LEU A 41 6.23 2.67 2.51
C LEU A 41 6.11 2.50 4.03
N MET A 42 6.75 1.46 4.58
CA MET A 42 6.77 1.12 6.00
C MET A 42 7.98 0.22 6.31
N ASP A 43 8.50 0.35 7.53
CA ASP A 43 9.53 -0.55 8.08
C ASP A 43 8.87 -1.85 8.56
N LEU A 44 8.60 -2.75 7.62
CA LEU A 44 8.11 -4.09 7.95
C LEU A 44 9.28 -4.97 8.44
N PRO A 45 9.13 -5.67 9.58
CA PRO A 45 10.15 -6.61 10.02
C PRO A 45 10.32 -7.70 8.98
N ARG A 46 11.57 -7.96 8.57
CA ARG A 46 11.88 -9.05 7.65
C ARG A 46 11.66 -10.37 8.38
N VAL A 47 10.60 -11.09 8.02
CA VAL A 47 10.36 -12.46 8.52
C VAL A 47 11.33 -13.39 7.80
N VAL A 48 12.39 -13.82 8.48
CA VAL A 48 13.47 -14.63 7.89
C VAL A 48 13.26 -16.13 8.14
N TYR A 49 12.44 -16.51 9.12
CA TYR A 49 12.18 -17.91 9.48
C TYR A 49 10.77 -18.10 10.05
N PRO A 50 10.17 -19.30 9.91
CA PRO A 50 8.89 -19.61 10.53
C PRO A 50 9.03 -19.66 12.06
N ASN A 51 8.13 -18.99 12.79
CA ASN A 51 8.12 -18.99 14.25
C ASN A 51 6.77 -19.52 14.77
N LEU A 52 6.82 -20.65 15.49
CA LEU A 52 5.65 -21.35 16.04
C LEU A 52 4.84 -20.50 17.02
N PHE A 53 5.49 -19.60 17.76
CA PHE A 53 4.79 -18.71 18.69
C PHE A 53 3.80 -17.78 17.97
N TYR A 54 4.18 -17.26 16.79
CA TYR A 54 3.27 -16.45 15.98
C TYR A 54 2.12 -17.29 15.42
N THR A 55 2.38 -18.53 15.01
CA THR A 55 1.32 -19.45 14.56
C THR A 55 0.28 -19.69 15.65
N ILE A 56 0.73 -19.98 16.88
CA ILE A 56 -0.16 -20.20 18.03
C ILE A 56 -0.95 -18.93 18.34
N ARG A 57 -0.29 -17.77 18.38
CA ARG A 57 -0.95 -16.48 18.60
C ARG A 57 -2.04 -16.21 17.57
N ASN A 58 -1.77 -16.46 16.30
CA ASN A 58 -2.73 -16.24 15.23
C ASN A 58 -3.92 -17.21 15.34
N LEU A 59 -3.68 -18.45 15.76
CA LEU A 59 -4.75 -19.42 16.04
C LEU A 59 -5.65 -18.94 17.19
N PHE A 60 -5.07 -18.43 18.28
CA PHE A 60 -5.83 -17.83 19.37
C PHE A 60 -6.64 -16.61 18.93
N SER A 61 -6.06 -15.72 18.11
CA SER A 61 -6.80 -14.58 17.55
C SER A 61 -8.00 -15.04 16.72
N ARG A 62 -7.83 -16.04 15.86
CA ARG A 62 -8.93 -16.61 15.08
C ARG A 62 -10.01 -17.19 16.00
N PHE A 63 -9.61 -17.94 17.02
CA PHE A 63 -10.53 -18.51 18.00
C PHE A 63 -11.34 -17.43 18.74
N LEU A 64 -10.68 -16.35 19.19
CA LEU A 64 -11.35 -15.23 19.86
C LEU A 64 -12.31 -14.49 18.93
N ILE A 65 -11.92 -14.26 17.68
CA ILE A 65 -12.80 -13.63 16.68
C ILE A 65 -14.06 -14.48 16.51
N THR A 66 -13.91 -15.78 16.22
CA THR A 66 -15.05 -16.69 16.01
C THR A 66 -15.86 -16.99 17.27
N GLY A 67 -15.23 -16.96 18.45
CA GLY A 67 -15.88 -17.34 19.70
C GLY A 67 -16.58 -16.19 20.42
N TYR A 68 -16.14 -14.94 20.20
CA TYR A 68 -16.61 -13.79 20.98
C TYR A 68 -17.08 -12.62 20.14
N PHE A 69 -16.38 -12.27 19.05
CA PHE A 69 -16.69 -11.05 18.28
C PHE A 69 -17.67 -11.29 17.14
N ASP A 70 -17.46 -12.34 16.37
CA ASP A 70 -18.25 -12.67 15.19
C ASP A 70 -18.29 -14.20 15.00
N SER A 71 -19.39 -14.81 15.44
CA SER A 71 -19.60 -16.26 15.32
C SER A 71 -19.75 -16.75 13.88
N THR A 72 -20.03 -15.84 12.95
CA THR A 72 -20.15 -16.12 11.51
C THR A 72 -18.88 -15.79 10.74
N PHE A 73 -17.81 -15.40 11.44
CA PHE A 73 -16.57 -14.99 10.81
C PHE A 73 -15.98 -16.09 9.93
N ALA A 74 -15.70 -15.74 8.68
CA ALA A 74 -15.02 -16.61 7.73
C ALA A 74 -13.84 -15.87 7.07
N MET A 75 -12.73 -16.59 6.92
CA MET A 75 -11.48 -15.98 6.43
C MET A 75 -11.58 -15.48 4.98
N LYS A 76 -12.34 -16.18 4.14
CA LYS A 76 -12.51 -15.84 2.73
C LYS A 76 -13.21 -14.48 2.53
N PRO A 77 -14.45 -14.26 3.02
CA PRO A 77 -15.11 -12.96 2.88
C PRO A 77 -14.38 -11.84 3.62
N PHE A 78 -13.71 -12.14 4.74
CA PHE A 78 -12.84 -11.16 5.40
C PHE A 78 -11.68 -10.72 4.49
N SER A 79 -11.02 -11.66 3.81
CA SER A 79 -9.94 -11.36 2.87
C SER A 79 -10.43 -10.55 1.67
N GLU A 80 -11.61 -10.86 1.14
CA GLU A 80 -12.25 -10.12 0.04
C GLU A 80 -12.58 -8.68 0.47
N GLY A 81 -13.23 -8.52 1.63
CA GLY A 81 -13.50 -7.20 2.21
C GLY A 81 -12.22 -6.40 2.48
N ALA A 82 -11.15 -7.05 2.94
CA ALA A 82 -9.86 -6.40 3.16
C ALA A 82 -9.21 -5.91 1.85
N ARG A 83 -9.35 -6.67 0.73
CA ARG A 83 -8.89 -6.23 -0.60
C ARG A 83 -9.68 -5.00 -1.08
N GLN A 84 -10.98 -5.02 -0.89
CA GLN A 84 -11.84 -3.88 -1.22
C GLN A 84 -11.51 -2.65 -0.38
N ALA A 85 -11.36 -2.81 0.93
CA ALA A 85 -10.99 -1.74 1.84
C ALA A 85 -9.65 -1.11 1.44
N LEU A 86 -8.63 -1.92 1.10
CA LEU A 86 -7.35 -1.42 0.59
C LEU A 86 -7.53 -0.56 -0.68
N THR A 87 -8.35 -1.04 -1.62
CA THR A 87 -8.64 -0.33 -2.87
C THR A 87 -9.31 1.02 -2.61
N VAL A 88 -10.35 1.04 -1.76
CA VAL A 88 -11.07 2.27 -1.40
C VAL A 88 -10.16 3.26 -0.67
N VAL A 89 -9.51 2.83 0.41
CA VAL A 89 -8.64 3.67 1.23
C VAL A 89 -7.48 4.23 0.41
N SER A 90 -6.82 3.41 -0.40
CA SER A 90 -5.68 3.89 -1.22
C SER A 90 -6.08 5.00 -2.20
N ARG A 91 -7.31 4.96 -2.75
CA ARG A 91 -7.84 6.01 -3.63
C ARG A 91 -8.20 7.28 -2.86
N LEU A 92 -8.85 7.17 -1.70
CA LEU A 92 -9.15 8.32 -0.84
C LEU A 92 -7.88 9.09 -0.46
N ILE A 93 -6.82 8.36 -0.09
CA ILE A 93 -5.53 8.96 0.25
C ILE A 93 -4.91 9.63 -0.98
N ALA A 94 -4.94 8.98 -2.14
CA ALA A 94 -4.42 9.56 -3.38
C ALA A 94 -5.09 10.90 -3.72
N ASN A 95 -6.39 11.00 -3.47
CA ASN A 95 -7.23 12.18 -3.76
C ASN A 95 -7.28 13.22 -2.64
N ASN A 96 -6.52 13.05 -1.55
CA ASN A 96 -6.54 13.97 -0.39
C ASN A 96 -7.93 14.08 0.29
N GLN A 97 -8.76 13.02 0.21
CA GLN A 97 -10.10 12.94 0.81
C GLN A 97 -10.01 12.35 2.23
N PHE A 98 -9.41 13.10 3.15
CA PHE A 98 -9.14 12.60 4.51
C PHE A 98 -10.35 12.62 5.44
N GLU A 99 -11.35 13.43 5.12
CA GLU A 99 -12.59 13.55 5.87
C GLU A 99 -13.40 12.24 5.75
N GLU A 100 -13.46 11.68 4.54
CA GLU A 100 -14.07 10.36 4.25
C GLU A 100 -13.28 9.21 4.87
N LEU A 101 -11.97 9.38 5.10
CA LEU A 101 -11.13 8.37 5.74
C LEU A 101 -11.46 8.13 7.22
N SER A 102 -12.20 9.05 7.86
CA SER A 102 -12.63 8.95 9.27
C SER A 102 -13.57 7.77 9.54
N GLU A 103 -14.24 7.24 8.51
CA GLU A 103 -15.07 6.04 8.60
C GLU A 103 -14.23 4.75 8.61
N PHE A 104 -12.99 4.80 8.11
CA PHE A 104 -12.13 3.62 7.91
C PHE A 104 -10.92 3.59 8.84
N ALA A 105 -10.53 4.73 9.42
CA ALA A 105 -9.33 4.87 10.23
C ALA A 105 -9.55 5.76 11.46
N THR A 106 -8.77 5.53 12.50
CA THR A 106 -8.81 6.36 13.71
C THR A 106 -8.28 7.77 13.44
N GLN A 107 -8.77 8.76 14.18
CA GLN A 107 -8.30 10.16 14.04
C GLN A 107 -6.78 10.30 14.22
N LYS A 108 -6.18 9.50 15.12
CA LYS A 108 -4.73 9.46 15.32
C LYS A 108 -4.00 9.03 14.04
N ALA A 109 -4.47 7.95 13.40
CA ALA A 109 -3.87 7.46 12.16
C ALA A 109 -4.03 8.49 11.01
N ILE A 110 -5.18 9.16 10.94
CA ILE A 110 -5.43 10.20 9.93
C ILE A 110 -4.51 11.41 10.16
N ALA A 111 -4.29 11.83 11.40
CA ALA A 111 -3.38 12.93 11.71
C ALA A 111 -1.94 12.61 11.28
N GLU A 112 -1.44 11.43 11.64
CA GLU A 112 -0.12 10.94 11.20
C GLU A 112 -0.02 10.87 9.67
N LEU A 113 -1.06 10.37 9.02
CA LEU A 113 -1.11 10.29 7.57
C LEU A 113 -1.10 11.67 6.91
N LYS A 114 -1.86 12.64 7.43
CA LYS A 114 -1.86 14.03 6.93
C LYS A 114 -0.47 14.65 7.02
N GLU A 115 0.29 14.39 8.09
CA GLU A 115 1.68 14.84 8.20
C GLU A 115 2.58 14.18 7.16
N ASN A 116 2.52 12.86 7.02
CA ASN A 116 3.34 12.12 6.06
C ASN A 116 3.01 12.48 4.60
N TYR A 117 1.73 12.74 4.29
CA TYR A 117 1.26 13.07 2.95
C TYR A 117 1.80 14.39 2.40
N LYS A 118 2.18 15.33 3.28
CA LYS A 118 2.81 16.62 2.89
C LYS A 118 4.16 16.42 2.21
N TYR A 119 4.88 15.36 2.56
CA TYR A 119 6.21 15.06 2.01
C TYR A 119 6.16 14.32 0.67
N LEU A 120 4.97 13.87 0.23
CA LEU A 120 4.81 13.14 -1.03
C LEU A 120 4.73 14.10 -2.22
N THR A 121 5.48 13.80 -3.28
CA THR A 121 5.38 14.50 -4.56
C THR A 121 4.08 14.13 -5.30
N ALA A 122 3.66 14.96 -6.26
CA ALA A 122 2.49 14.66 -7.09
C ALA A 122 2.61 13.29 -7.81
N GLU A 123 3.80 12.94 -8.30
CA GLU A 123 4.05 11.65 -8.94
C GLU A 123 3.91 10.48 -7.95
N GLN A 124 4.41 10.64 -6.72
CA GLN A 124 4.27 9.63 -5.68
C GLN A 124 2.81 9.44 -5.26
N LYS A 125 2.04 10.53 -5.17
CA LYS A 125 0.60 10.50 -4.88
C LYS A 125 -0.19 9.73 -5.94
N GLN A 126 0.15 9.91 -7.22
CA GLN A 126 -0.45 9.15 -8.32
C GLN A 126 -0.13 7.65 -8.30
N LYS A 127 0.92 7.23 -7.57
CA LYS A 127 1.29 5.81 -7.38
C LYS A 127 0.60 5.16 -6.18
N LEU A 128 -0.06 5.93 -5.31
CA LEU A 128 -0.79 5.40 -4.14
C LEU A 128 -1.99 4.50 -4.49
N PRO A 129 -2.90 4.86 -5.41
CA PRO A 129 -4.14 4.11 -5.57
C PRO A 129 -3.83 2.70 -6.06
N VAL A 130 -4.36 1.69 -5.37
CA VAL A 130 -4.22 0.26 -5.68
C VAL A 130 -5.51 -0.21 -6.33
N ASP A 131 -5.40 -0.88 -7.47
CA ASP A 131 -6.54 -1.57 -8.07
C ASP A 131 -6.56 -3.03 -7.63
N GLU A 132 -7.76 -3.60 -7.53
CA GLU A 132 -7.93 -4.98 -7.06
C GLU A 132 -7.21 -6.01 -7.95
N SER A 133 -7.11 -5.73 -9.24
CA SER A 133 -6.38 -6.54 -10.24
C SER A 133 -4.86 -6.55 -10.02
N GLU A 134 -4.32 -5.56 -9.30
CA GLU A 134 -2.90 -5.48 -8.98
C GLU A 134 -2.56 -6.30 -7.73
N ILE A 135 -3.54 -6.72 -6.93
CA ILE A 135 -3.32 -7.49 -5.71
C ILE A 135 -3.17 -8.98 -6.06
N VAL A 136 -1.93 -9.47 -6.09
CA VAL A 136 -1.61 -10.85 -6.49
C VAL A 136 -1.79 -11.83 -5.33
N PHE A 137 -1.29 -11.46 -4.15
CA PHE A 137 -1.38 -12.31 -2.96
C PHE A 137 -1.85 -11.51 -1.74
N SER A 138 -2.56 -12.20 -0.86
CA SER A 138 -3.05 -11.65 0.39
C SER A 138 -2.84 -12.68 1.49
N TYR A 139 -2.13 -12.29 2.55
CA TYR A 139 -1.77 -13.17 3.66
C TYR A 139 -2.51 -12.76 4.93
N PRO A 140 -3.50 -13.54 5.36
CA PRO A 140 -4.06 -13.45 6.68
C PRO A 140 -3.12 -14.20 7.63
N TYR A 141 -2.05 -13.53 8.07
CA TYR A 141 -1.31 -14.01 9.23
C TYR A 141 -2.18 -13.81 10.46
#